data_AF-A0A818FP16-F1
#
_entry.id   AF-A0A818FP16-F1
#
_cell.length_a   1.000
_cell.length_b   1.000
_cell.length_c   1.000
_cell.angle_alpha   90.00
_cell.angle_beta   90.00
_cell.angle_gamma   90.00
#
_symmetry.space_group_name_H-M   'P 1'
#
loop_
_entity.id
_entity.type
_entity.pdbx_description
1 polymer ?
#
loop_
_entity_poly.entity_id
_entity_poly.type
_entity_poly.pdbx_seq_one_letter_code
_entity_poly.pdbx_strand_id
1 'polypeptide(L)'
;DIITHREWANKYRKIRGVFNIVEELAAAIKRDANLLAHHFISTNILTMQDVHRTSFQNIDKDQANFMWFQLLIDVLLRLPQTIQGRKELINECRRCYAKNESEIKKIDEFETMYTCDEALRWYTRDCFLFRLINRALRTRNIDNIFKFRDIFVDLQRQID
;
A
#
# COMPACT_ATOMS: atom_id res chain seq x y z
N ASP A 1 16.36 35.57 18.81
CA ASP A 1 17.29 34.62 18.17
C ASP A 1 16.63 33.40 17.53
N ILE A 2 15.62 33.63 16.67
CA ILE A 2 14.94 32.55 15.90
C ILE A 2 15.84 31.99 14.78
N ILE A 3 16.74 32.84 14.26
CA ILE A 3 17.68 32.52 13.19
C ILE A 3 18.68 31.46 13.67
N THR A 4 19.25 31.65 14.86
CA THR A 4 20.18 30.72 15.51
C THR A 4 19.53 29.37 15.77
N HIS A 5 18.24 29.32 16.13
CA HIS A 5 17.54 28.06 16.34
C HIS A 5 17.28 27.26 15.05
N ARG A 6 17.05 27.96 13.93
CA ARG A 6 16.84 27.34 12.61
C ARG A 6 18.15 26.79 12.03
N GLU A 7 19.27 27.47 12.30
CA GLU A 7 20.61 27.10 11.81
C GLU A 7 21.15 25.80 12.43
N TRP A 8 20.99 25.57 13.74
CA TRP A 8 21.40 24.29 14.33
C TRP A 8 20.44 23.15 13.97
N ALA A 9 19.14 23.43 13.86
CA ALA A 9 18.15 22.42 13.51
C ALA A 9 18.36 21.84 12.10
N ASN A 10 18.80 22.66 11.15
CA ASN A 10 19.16 22.22 9.79
C ASN A 10 20.32 21.22 9.75
N LYS A 11 21.12 21.08 10.82
CA LYS A 11 22.19 20.07 10.90
C LYS A 11 21.66 18.65 11.09
N TYR A 12 20.38 18.47 11.48
CA TYR A 12 19.80 17.16 11.78
C TYR A 12 18.67 16.80 10.83
N ARG A 13 18.85 15.73 10.05
CA ARG A 13 17.84 15.23 9.09
C ARG A 13 16.51 14.80 9.73
N LYS A 14 16.50 14.55 11.05
CA LYS A 14 15.30 14.16 11.81
C LYS A 14 14.42 15.35 12.21
N ILE A 15 14.95 16.58 12.17
CA ILE A 15 14.22 17.77 12.57
C ILE A 15 13.56 18.37 11.32
N ARG A 16 12.23 18.36 11.28
CA ARG A 16 11.43 18.86 10.14
C ARG A 16 11.26 20.38 10.12
N GLY A 17 11.42 21.03 11.26
CA GLY A 17 11.32 22.49 11.40
C GLY A 17 11.39 22.94 12.85
N VAL A 18 11.58 24.24 13.06
CA VAL A 18 11.54 24.91 14.36
C VAL A 18 10.43 25.94 14.30
N PHE A 19 9.48 25.85 15.24
CA PHE A 19 8.28 26.67 15.28
C PHE A 19 8.16 27.31 16.65
N ASN A 20 8.02 28.63 16.69
CA ASN A 20 7.79 29.40 17.92
C ASN A 20 6.35 29.91 18.01
N ILE A 21 5.54 29.66 16.96
CA ILE A 21 4.15 30.08 16.82
C ILE A 21 3.31 28.82 16.65
N VAL A 22 2.28 28.67 17.48
CA VAL A 22 1.44 27.45 17.52
C VAL A 22 0.71 27.26 16.19
N GLU A 23 0.30 28.35 15.54
CA GLU A 23 -0.38 28.34 14.25
C GLU A 23 0.53 27.84 13.12
N GLU A 24 1.81 28.21 13.12
CA GLU A 24 2.78 27.72 12.12
C GLU A 24 3.08 26.23 12.32
N LEU A 25 3.19 25.80 13.58
CA LEU A 25 3.33 24.39 13.93
C LEU A 25 2.09 23.60 13.49
N ALA A 26 0.89 24.09 13.78
CA ALA A 26 -0.36 23.45 13.38
C ALA A 26 -0.46 23.35 11.85
N ALA A 27 -0.06 24.38 11.11
CA ALA A 27 -0.03 24.37 9.65
C ALA A 27 1.03 23.41 9.09
N ALA A 28 2.20 23.29 9.73
CA ALA A 28 3.23 22.33 9.34
C ALA A 28 2.79 20.88 9.62
N ILE A 29 2.24 20.61 10.80
CA ILE A 29 1.68 19.30 11.15
C ILE A 29 0.56 18.93 10.19
N LYS A 30 -0.34 19.85 9.85
CA LYS A 30 -1.44 19.57 8.90
C LYS A 30 -0.91 19.25 7.49
N ARG A 31 0.14 19.96 7.04
CA ARG A 31 0.80 19.66 5.76
C ARG A 31 1.48 18.29 5.79
N ASP A 32 2.25 18.00 6.83
CA ASP A 32 2.94 16.72 6.98
C ASP A 32 1.94 15.57 7.14
N ALA A 33 0.86 15.77 7.90
CA ALA A 33 -0.23 14.80 8.02
C ALA A 33 -0.93 14.55 6.69
N ASN A 34 -1.12 15.56 5.84
CA ASN A 34 -1.66 15.36 4.50
C ASN A 34 -0.67 14.64 3.56
N LEU A 35 0.62 14.96 3.62
CA LEU A 35 1.66 14.25 2.86
C LEU A 35 1.78 12.79 3.28
N LEU A 36 1.70 12.53 4.58
CA LEU A 36 1.65 11.19 5.16
C LEU A 36 0.35 10.50 4.82
N ALA A 37 -0.80 11.17 4.86
CA ALA A 37 -2.07 10.60 4.44
C ALA A 37 -1.97 10.12 2.99
N HIS A 38 -1.38 10.90 2.07
CA HIS A 38 -1.13 10.46 0.69
C HIS A 38 -0.14 9.28 0.56
N HIS A 39 0.76 9.08 1.53
CA HIS A 39 1.79 8.02 1.52
C HIS A 39 1.40 6.77 2.34
N PHE A 40 0.50 6.91 3.32
CA PHE A 40 0.04 5.90 4.28
C PHE A 40 -1.41 5.44 4.02
N ILE A 41 -1.98 5.68 2.82
CA ILE A 41 -3.25 5.06 2.37
C ILE A 41 -3.08 3.54 2.15
N SER A 42 -2.59 2.83 3.16
CA SER A 42 -2.57 1.36 3.23
C SER A 42 -3.10 0.84 4.57
N THR A 43 -3.46 1.67 5.56
CA THR A 43 -4.07 1.18 6.81
C THR A 43 -5.43 1.78 7.16
N ASN A 44 -5.74 2.98 6.67
CA ASN A 44 -7.10 3.51 6.73
C ASN A 44 -7.80 3.27 5.40
N ILE A 45 -8.43 2.10 5.25
CA ILE A 45 -9.48 1.92 4.23
C ILE A 45 -10.66 2.86 4.52
N LEU A 46 -10.69 3.49 5.69
CA LEU A 46 -11.60 4.56 6.07
C LEU A 46 -10.82 5.81 6.52
N THR A 47 -10.98 6.89 5.75
CA THR A 47 -10.88 8.32 6.15
C THR A 47 -9.52 9.01 6.27
N MET A 48 -9.38 10.09 5.49
CA MET A 48 -9.03 11.46 5.96
C MET A 48 -9.53 12.56 5.00
N GLN A 49 -9.95 12.25 3.77
CA GLN A 49 -10.59 13.24 2.88
C GLN A 49 -12.10 13.45 3.14
N ASP A 50 -12.73 12.58 3.92
CA ASP A 50 -14.21 12.58 4.08
C ASP A 50 -14.72 13.30 5.32
N VAL A 51 -13.84 13.78 6.22
CA VAL A 51 -14.28 14.53 7.42
C VAL A 51 -14.88 15.92 7.05
N HIS A 52 -14.65 16.41 5.82
CA HIS A 52 -15.17 17.70 5.37
C HIS A 52 -16.25 17.61 4.27
N ARG A 53 -16.74 16.41 3.93
CA ARG A 53 -17.83 16.25 2.96
C ARG A 53 -19.13 15.87 3.66
N THR A 54 -19.96 16.88 3.80
CA THR A 54 -21.37 16.88 4.20
C THR A 54 -22.17 15.61 3.88
N SER A 55 -22.97 15.22 4.87
CA SER A 55 -24.13 14.30 4.87
C SER A 55 -23.86 12.83 5.23
N PHE A 56 -24.54 12.41 6.30
CA PHE A 56 -24.65 11.03 6.81
C PHE A 56 -25.11 10.01 5.74
N GLN A 57 -25.65 10.46 4.61
CA GLN A 57 -26.12 9.61 3.51
C GLN A 57 -24.98 8.95 2.70
N ASN A 58 -23.78 9.54 2.67
CA ASN A 58 -22.64 8.93 1.99
C ASN A 58 -21.96 7.84 2.82
N ILE A 59 -22.09 7.90 4.16
CA ILE A 59 -21.50 6.92 5.08
C ILE A 59 -22.11 5.54 4.82
N ASP A 60 -23.42 5.43 4.65
CA ASP A 60 -24.10 4.15 4.38
C ASP A 60 -23.68 3.56 3.03
N LYS A 61 -23.54 4.39 2.00
CA LYS A 61 -23.13 3.94 0.66
C LYS A 61 -21.67 3.48 0.63
N ASP A 62 -20.79 4.20 1.31
CA ASP A 62 -19.36 3.85 1.36
C ASP A 62 -19.09 2.66 2.27
N GLN A 63 -19.83 2.51 3.37
CA GLN A 63 -19.84 1.29 4.18
C GLN A 63 -20.35 0.09 3.37
N ALA A 64 -21.44 0.26 2.62
CA ALA A 64 -21.93 -0.80 1.73
C ALA A 64 -20.89 -1.16 0.67
N ASN A 65 -20.26 -0.17 0.00
CA ASN A 65 -19.21 -0.40 -0.99
C ASN A 65 -18.00 -1.15 -0.39
N PHE A 66 -17.63 -0.83 0.85
CA PHE A 66 -16.56 -1.53 1.55
C PHE A 66 -16.94 -2.99 1.85
N MET A 67 -18.14 -3.24 2.39
CA MET A 67 -18.65 -4.59 2.63
C MET A 67 -18.71 -5.41 1.33
N TRP A 68 -19.23 -4.82 0.25
CA TRP A 68 -19.25 -5.46 -1.07
C TRP A 68 -17.86 -5.79 -1.57
N PHE A 69 -16.91 -4.88 -1.39
CA PHE A 69 -15.52 -5.14 -1.76
C PHE A 69 -14.91 -6.26 -0.92
N GLN A 70 -15.14 -6.29 0.40
CA GLN A 70 -14.66 -7.39 1.26
C GLN A 70 -15.25 -8.74 0.85
N LEU A 71 -16.56 -8.81 0.58
CA LEU A 71 -17.21 -10.03 0.08
C LEU A 71 -16.63 -10.46 -1.26
N LEU A 72 -16.37 -9.52 -2.16
CA LEU A 72 -15.72 -9.81 -3.44
C LEU A 72 -14.31 -10.37 -3.24
N ILE A 73 -13.50 -9.78 -2.36
CA ILE A 73 -12.17 -10.32 -2.03
C ILE A 73 -12.29 -11.74 -1.50
N ASP A 74 -13.17 -11.98 -0.52
CA ASP A 74 -13.38 -13.31 0.07
C ASP A 74 -13.75 -14.35 -0.99
N VAL A 75 -14.64 -14.01 -1.93
CA VAL A 75 -14.99 -14.88 -3.07
C VAL A 75 -13.79 -15.13 -3.97
N LEU A 76 -13.05 -14.08 -4.35
CA LEU A 76 -11.89 -14.19 -5.25
C LEU A 76 -10.78 -15.06 -4.65
N LEU A 77 -10.55 -14.98 -3.34
CA LEU A 77 -9.52 -15.75 -2.64
C LEU A 77 -9.89 -17.23 -2.46
N ARG A 78 -11.19 -17.55 -2.47
CA ARG A 78 -11.69 -18.95 -2.40
C ARG A 78 -11.71 -19.67 -3.75
N LEU A 79 -11.52 -18.95 -4.86
CA LEU A 79 -11.49 -19.57 -6.18
C LEU A 79 -10.30 -20.53 -6.32
N PRO A 80 -10.47 -21.66 -7.02
CA PRO A 80 -9.42 -22.66 -7.16
C PRO A 80 -8.19 -22.08 -7.89
N GLN A 81 -7.02 -22.45 -7.40
CA GLN A 81 -5.76 -22.01 -7.97
C GLN A 81 -5.44 -22.81 -9.23
N THR A 82 -4.95 -22.11 -10.26
CA THR A 82 -4.57 -22.71 -11.53
C THR A 82 -3.10 -22.40 -11.81
N ILE A 83 -2.36 -23.37 -12.35
CA ILE A 83 -0.96 -23.18 -12.78
C ILE A 83 -0.84 -22.00 -13.76
N GLN A 84 -1.89 -21.78 -14.56
CA GLN A 84 -2.01 -20.66 -15.48
C GLN A 84 -2.02 -19.30 -14.76
N GLY A 85 -2.70 -19.21 -13.61
CA GLY A 85 -2.75 -17.99 -12.79
C GLY A 85 -1.38 -17.53 -12.33
N ARG A 86 -0.51 -18.47 -11.91
CA ARG A 86 0.87 -18.14 -11.52
C ARG A 86 1.69 -17.56 -12.68
N LYS A 87 1.56 -18.12 -13.88
CA LYS A 87 2.22 -17.57 -15.08
C LYS A 87 1.72 -16.17 -15.41
N GLU A 88 0.41 -15.93 -15.31
CA GLU A 88 -0.20 -14.63 -15.53
C GLU A 88 0.30 -13.57 -14.53
N LEU A 89 0.42 -13.94 -13.26
CA LEU A 89 1.02 -13.10 -12.22
C LEU A 89 2.44 -12.67 -12.59
N ILE A 90 3.30 -13.62 -12.94
CA ILE A 90 4.72 -13.33 -13.26
C ILE A 90 4.81 -12.42 -14.49
N ASN A 91 4.01 -12.70 -15.53
CA ASN A 91 3.96 -11.88 -16.74
C ASN A 91 3.51 -10.44 -16.45
N GLU A 92 2.51 -10.26 -15.57
CA GLU A 92 2.06 -8.94 -15.17
C GLU A 92 3.13 -8.18 -14.37
N CYS A 93 3.87 -8.87 -13.50
CA CYS A 93 5.02 -8.30 -12.79
C CYS A 93 6.10 -7.83 -13.78
N ARG A 94 6.48 -8.68 -14.74
CA ARG A 94 7.46 -8.34 -15.79
C ARG A 94 7.01 -7.15 -16.63
N ARG A 95 5.71 -7.09 -16.99
CA ARG A 95 5.11 -5.96 -17.72
C ARG A 95 5.22 -4.66 -16.93
N CYS A 96 4.91 -4.70 -15.62
CA CYS A 96 4.97 -3.53 -14.74
C CYS A 96 6.40 -2.99 -14.54
N TYR A 97 7.41 -3.87 -14.57
CA TYR A 97 8.81 -3.52 -14.33
C TYR A 97 9.72 -3.71 -15.54
N ALA A 98 9.18 -3.71 -16.75
CA ALA A 98 9.93 -3.99 -17.99
C ALA A 98 11.16 -3.09 -18.22
N LYS A 99 11.17 -1.89 -17.63
CA LYS A 99 12.27 -0.92 -17.73
C LYS A 99 13.25 -0.96 -16.54
N ASN A 100 13.03 -1.86 -15.58
CA ASN A 100 13.83 -1.95 -14.36
C ASN A 100 14.47 -3.34 -14.26
N GLU A 101 15.68 -3.46 -14.79
CA GLU A 101 16.44 -4.72 -14.79
C GLU A 101 16.69 -5.29 -13.39
N SER A 102 16.84 -4.43 -12.37
CA SER A 102 17.01 -4.88 -10.99
C SER A 102 15.76 -5.60 -10.48
N GLU A 103 14.58 -5.08 -10.78
CA GLU A 103 13.32 -5.70 -10.40
C GLU A 103 13.00 -6.93 -11.25
N ILE A 104 13.37 -6.96 -12.53
CA ILE A 104 13.25 -8.17 -13.37
C ILE A 104 14.03 -9.33 -12.75
N LYS A 105 15.27 -9.13 -12.32
CA LYS A 105 16.05 -10.17 -11.63
C LYS A 105 15.37 -10.69 -10.36
N LYS A 106 14.77 -9.80 -9.57
CA LYS A 106 14.00 -10.18 -8.37
C LYS A 106 12.74 -10.97 -8.73
N ILE A 107 12.11 -10.67 -9.88
CA ILE A 107 10.95 -11.42 -10.39
C ILE A 107 11.38 -12.84 -10.81
N ASP A 108 12.52 -12.99 -11.46
CA ASP A 108 13.05 -14.31 -11.85
C ASP A 108 13.44 -15.16 -10.60
N GLU A 109 14.03 -14.51 -9.59
CA GLU A 109 14.29 -15.13 -8.29
C GLU A 109 12.98 -15.56 -7.60
N PHE A 110 11.96 -14.70 -7.63
CA PHE A 110 10.65 -15.01 -7.08
C PHE A 110 9.98 -16.19 -7.81
N GLU A 111 10.03 -16.23 -9.14
CA GLU A 111 9.41 -17.32 -9.92
C GLU A 111 9.97 -18.69 -9.53
N THR A 112 11.28 -18.76 -9.26
CA THR A 112 12.02 -20.00 -8.98
C THR A 112 12.08 -20.36 -7.49
N MET A 113 12.17 -19.38 -6.60
CA MET A 113 12.42 -19.61 -5.16
C MET A 113 11.20 -19.37 -4.27
N TYR A 114 10.10 -18.81 -4.78
CA TYR A 114 8.92 -18.58 -3.96
C TYR A 114 8.23 -19.90 -3.57
N THR A 115 7.99 -20.05 -2.27
CA THR A 115 7.12 -21.06 -1.66
C THR A 115 6.01 -20.38 -0.86
N CYS A 116 4.89 -21.08 -0.63
CA CYS A 116 3.77 -20.54 0.14
C CYS A 116 4.13 -20.22 1.59
N ASP A 117 5.17 -20.86 2.15
CA ASP A 117 5.67 -20.61 3.52
C ASP A 117 6.57 -19.37 3.62
N GLU A 118 7.02 -18.80 2.50
CA GLU A 118 7.90 -17.63 2.47
C GLU A 118 7.18 -16.34 1.99
N ALA A 119 5.86 -16.38 1.85
CA ALA A 119 5.05 -15.28 1.34
C ALA A 119 5.27 -13.96 2.10
N LEU A 120 5.27 -14.00 3.44
CA LEU A 120 5.48 -12.80 4.25
C LEU A 120 6.88 -12.21 4.04
N ARG A 121 7.92 -13.06 3.98
CA ARG A 121 9.30 -12.63 3.71
C ARG A 121 9.42 -11.95 2.36
N TRP A 122 8.79 -12.51 1.32
CA TRP A 122 8.76 -11.90 -0.01
C TRP A 122 7.98 -10.59 -0.02
N TYR A 123 6.92 -10.49 0.76
CA TYR A 123 6.12 -9.28 0.89
C TYR A 123 6.84 -8.15 1.64
N THR A 124 7.64 -8.47 2.67
CA THR A 124 8.38 -7.45 3.44
C THR A 124 9.74 -7.10 2.84
N ARG A 125 10.26 -7.91 1.92
CA ARG A 125 11.49 -7.62 1.18
C ARG A 125 11.31 -6.38 0.30
N ASP A 126 12.37 -5.59 0.13
CA ASP A 126 12.38 -4.49 -0.84
C ASP A 126 12.42 -5.04 -2.28
N CYS A 127 11.25 -5.39 -2.80
CA CYS A 127 11.04 -5.88 -4.15
C CYS A 127 9.68 -5.43 -4.70
N PHE A 128 9.41 -5.80 -5.95
CA PHE A 128 8.18 -5.50 -6.67
C PHE A 128 6.91 -5.91 -5.92
N LEU A 129 6.96 -7.01 -5.14
CA LEU A 129 5.77 -7.67 -4.60
C LEU A 129 4.99 -6.76 -3.65
N PHE A 130 5.66 -6.17 -2.67
CA PHE A 130 5.07 -5.20 -1.74
C PHE A 130 4.32 -4.09 -2.49
N ARG A 131 4.99 -3.51 -3.49
CA ARG A 131 4.47 -2.36 -4.24
C ARG A 131 3.26 -2.72 -5.09
N LEU A 132 3.29 -3.87 -5.78
CA LEU A 132 2.19 -4.31 -6.64
C LEU A 132 0.96 -4.71 -5.82
N ILE A 133 1.14 -5.47 -4.74
CA ILE A 133 0.06 -5.88 -3.86
C ILE A 133 -0.63 -4.67 -3.23
N ASN A 134 0.14 -3.77 -2.61
CA ASN A 134 -0.42 -2.57 -1.99
C ASN A 134 -1.10 -1.66 -3.01
N ARG A 135 -0.55 -1.56 -4.23
CA ARG A 135 -1.19 -0.80 -5.31
C ARG A 135 -2.53 -1.42 -5.70
N ALA A 136 -2.58 -2.74 -5.91
CA ALA A 136 -3.79 -3.44 -6.32
C ALA A 136 -4.93 -3.26 -5.31
N LEU A 137 -4.63 -3.40 -4.02
CA LEU A 137 -5.58 -3.15 -2.92
C LEU A 137 -6.04 -1.69 -2.90
N ARG A 138 -5.11 -0.73 -2.93
CA ARG A 138 -5.43 0.71 -2.87
C ARG A 138 -6.30 1.17 -4.02
N THR A 139 -6.04 0.66 -5.23
CA THR A 139 -6.84 1.00 -6.41
C THR A 139 -8.07 0.13 -6.57
N ARG A 140 -8.28 -0.87 -5.71
CA ARG A 140 -9.33 -1.89 -5.84
C ARG A 140 -9.37 -2.52 -7.24
N ASN A 141 -8.19 -2.74 -7.82
CA ASN A 141 -8.09 -3.28 -9.18
C ASN A 141 -8.33 -4.79 -9.13
N ILE A 142 -9.55 -5.19 -9.47
CA ILE A 142 -10.03 -6.57 -9.35
C ILE A 142 -9.17 -7.53 -10.19
N ASP A 143 -8.78 -7.14 -11.40
CA ASP A 143 -7.95 -7.98 -12.28
C ASP A 143 -6.59 -8.28 -11.65
N ASN A 144 -5.95 -7.28 -11.06
CA ASN A 144 -4.68 -7.45 -10.38
C ASN A 144 -4.86 -8.27 -9.11
N ILE A 145 -5.90 -7.99 -8.32
CA ILE A 145 -6.19 -8.76 -7.11
C ILE A 145 -6.40 -10.24 -7.44
N PHE A 146 -7.15 -10.53 -8.51
CA PHE A 146 -7.37 -11.90 -8.98
C PHE A 146 -6.07 -12.57 -9.46
N LYS A 147 -5.18 -11.84 -10.15
CA LYS A 147 -3.86 -12.35 -10.54
C LYS A 147 -2.98 -12.64 -9.32
N PHE A 148 -3.01 -11.76 -8.30
CA PHE A 148 -2.25 -11.88 -7.06
C PHE A 148 -2.90 -12.78 -6.00
N ARG A 149 -4.04 -13.42 -6.30
CA ARG A 149 -4.85 -14.16 -5.31
C ARG A 149 -4.08 -15.26 -4.57
N ASP A 150 -3.18 -15.97 -5.24
CA ASP A 150 -2.32 -16.99 -4.62
C ASP A 150 -1.51 -16.40 -3.47
N ILE A 151 -0.90 -15.24 -3.71
CA ILE A 151 -0.06 -14.56 -2.73
C ILE A 151 -0.90 -14.00 -1.59
N PHE A 152 -2.10 -13.51 -1.87
CA PHE A 152 -3.03 -13.07 -0.82
C PHE A 152 -3.45 -14.21 0.10
N VAL A 153 -3.77 -15.38 -0.46
CA VAL A 153 -4.10 -16.57 0.33
C VAL A 153 -2.92 -17.01 1.18
N ASP A 154 -1.72 -17.06 0.60
CA ASP A 154 -0.51 -17.45 1.35
C ASP A 154 -0.16 -16.44 2.45
N LEU A 155 -0.30 -15.13 2.18
CA LEU A 155 -0.12 -14.08 3.18
C LEU A 155 -1.14 -14.20 4.32
N GLN A 156 -2.41 -14.43 3.99
CA GLN A 156 -3.45 -14.61 5.00
C GLN A 156 -3.13 -15.80 5.91
N ARG A 157 -2.73 -16.95 5.32
CA ARG A 157 -2.34 -18.15 6.07
C ARG A 157 -1.15 -17.95 7.02
N GLN A 158 -0.27 -16.98 6.75
CA GLN A 158 0.89 -16.70 7.60
C GLN A 158 0.62 -15.63 8.67
N ILE A 159 -0.46 -14.87 8.52
CA ILE A 159 -0.85 -13.80 9.46
C ILE A 159 -1.89 -14.32 10.47
N ASP A 160 -2.78 -15.21 10.03
CA ASP A 160 -3.75 -15.92 10.88
C ASP A 160 -3.04 -16.91 11.83
#